data_AF-A0A841JAQ1-F1
#
_entry.id   AF-A0A841JAQ1-F1
#
_cell.length_a   1.000
_cell.length_b   1.000
_cell.length_c   1.000
_cell.angle_alpha   90.00
_cell.angle_beta   90.00
_cell.angle_gamma   90.00
#
_symmetry.space_group_name_H-M   'P 1'
#
loop_
_entity.id
_entity.type
_entity.pdbx_description
1 polymer ?
#
loop_
_entity_poly.entity_id
_entity_poly.type
_entity_poly.pdbx_seq_one_letter_code
_entity_poly.pdbx_strand_id
1 'polypeptide(L)'
;MKESDKTSTITTEISHHTEAKALLLQANSAHGGSELDMIKTMRYSATIMGVKAVSYVDIPGNRIRIELWENGTVVSVEQEENGDGWQWLNGRKAAMPPARIAEMKSTFYSGLLGLRKPAINQMQVLNMQKLKNNTYSVLCKLEGNDYIFAINDQNQLVAEANKTSGRTSISVLSHLRLVQGIMIPFHEVVTSGIKKLVIQYDSFEINPAFNADTWSVPAGM
;
A
#
# COMPACT_ATOMS: atom_id res chain seq x y z
N MET A 1 40.70 37.62 -14.94
CA MET A 1 39.57 37.20 -14.09
C MET A 1 38.84 36.10 -14.83
N LYS A 2 38.79 34.89 -14.28
CA LYS A 2 38.06 33.75 -14.86
C LYS A 2 36.65 33.76 -14.28
N GLU A 3 35.64 33.91 -15.13
CA GLU A 3 34.26 33.52 -14.81
C GLU A 3 34.17 31.99 -14.82
N SER A 4 33.62 31.42 -13.75
CA SER A 4 33.31 30.00 -13.67
C SER A 4 31.83 29.80 -14.00
N ASP A 5 31.55 29.25 -15.18
CA ASP A 5 30.24 28.73 -15.55
C ASP A 5 29.80 27.61 -14.58
N LYS A 6 28.64 27.80 -13.94
CA LYS A 6 27.88 26.74 -13.27
C LYS A 6 26.69 26.40 -14.15
N THR A 7 26.89 25.50 -15.10
CA THR A 7 25.78 24.96 -15.90
C THR A 7 26.02 23.48 -16.14
N SER A 8 25.43 22.60 -15.31
CA SER A 8 25.00 21.23 -15.66
C SER A 8 24.63 20.44 -14.40
N THR A 9 23.35 20.47 -14.02
CA THR A 9 22.75 19.49 -13.08
C THR A 9 21.24 19.34 -13.34
N ILE A 10 20.60 20.38 -13.88
CA ILE A 10 19.15 20.46 -14.09
C ILE A 10 18.64 19.44 -15.12
N THR A 11 19.38 19.14 -16.18
CA THR A 11 18.89 18.27 -17.28
C THR A 11 18.86 16.78 -16.88
N THR A 12 19.82 16.32 -16.08
CA THR A 12 19.93 14.91 -15.66
C THR A 12 18.95 14.54 -14.54
N GLU A 13 18.68 15.46 -13.60
CA GLU A 13 17.69 15.22 -12.54
C GLU A 13 16.25 15.19 -13.11
N ILE A 14 15.92 16.10 -14.04
CA ILE A 14 14.59 16.13 -14.68
C ILE A 14 14.34 14.88 -15.53
N SER A 15 15.36 14.35 -16.22
CA SER A 15 15.21 13.12 -17.01
C SER A 15 14.92 11.91 -16.11
N HIS A 16 15.64 11.77 -14.98
CA HIS A 16 15.42 10.68 -14.04
C HIS A 16 14.04 10.73 -13.36
N HIS A 17 13.52 11.92 -13.03
CA HIS A 17 12.16 12.03 -12.47
C HIS A 17 11.08 11.61 -13.50
N THR A 18 11.28 11.98 -14.77
CA THR A 18 10.36 11.63 -15.85
C THR A 18 10.38 10.13 -16.13
N GLU A 19 11.56 9.53 -16.18
CA GLU A 19 11.75 8.07 -16.31
C GLU A 19 11.15 7.32 -15.12
N ALA A 20 11.38 7.79 -13.90
CA ALA A 20 10.83 7.19 -12.69
C ALA A 20 9.30 7.18 -12.70
N LYS A 21 8.67 8.30 -13.08
CA LYS A 21 7.22 8.38 -13.23
C LYS A 21 6.71 7.48 -14.35
N ALA A 22 7.42 7.42 -15.48
CA ALA A 22 7.08 6.53 -16.59
C ALA A 22 7.12 5.05 -16.16
N LEU A 23 8.10 4.65 -15.35
CA LEU A 23 8.20 3.29 -14.81
C LEU A 23 7.02 2.96 -13.88
N LEU A 24 6.60 3.88 -13.01
CA LEU A 24 5.39 3.70 -12.19
C LEU A 24 4.12 3.52 -13.07
N LEU A 25 4.01 4.26 -14.18
CA LEU A 25 2.89 4.14 -15.12
C LEU A 25 2.93 2.85 -15.95
N GLN A 26 4.12 2.34 -16.26
CA GLN A 26 4.29 1.01 -16.85
C GLN A 26 3.86 -0.07 -15.86
N ALA A 27 4.21 0.08 -14.58
CA ALA A 27 3.75 -0.83 -13.54
C ALA A 27 2.23 -0.77 -13.32
N ASN A 28 1.64 0.43 -13.31
CA ASN A 28 0.18 0.58 -13.35
C ASN A 28 -0.44 -0.25 -14.49
N SER A 29 0.10 -0.13 -15.70
CA SER A 29 -0.38 -0.84 -16.89
C SER A 29 -0.23 -2.36 -16.76
N ALA A 30 0.91 -2.84 -16.27
CA ALA A 30 1.17 -4.25 -16.03
C ALA A 30 0.26 -4.86 -14.95
N HIS A 31 -0.22 -4.03 -14.02
CA HIS A 31 -1.10 -4.45 -12.93
C HIS A 31 -2.60 -4.30 -13.21
N GLY A 32 -3.01 -3.84 -14.40
CA GLY A 32 -4.43 -3.77 -14.78
C GLY A 32 -4.87 -2.41 -15.34
N GLY A 33 -3.99 -1.41 -15.33
CA GLY A 33 -4.22 -0.12 -15.98
C GLY A 33 -5.51 0.55 -15.52
N SER A 34 -6.47 0.69 -16.42
CA SER A 34 -7.78 1.29 -16.12
C SER A 34 -8.55 0.56 -15.01
N GLU A 35 -8.48 -0.77 -14.95
CA GLU A 35 -9.18 -1.52 -13.89
C GLU A 35 -8.61 -1.19 -12.51
N LEU A 36 -7.28 -1.07 -12.42
CA LEU A 36 -6.59 -0.64 -11.21
C LEU A 36 -6.98 0.80 -10.84
N ASP A 37 -7.01 1.72 -11.82
CA ASP A 37 -7.37 3.12 -11.61
C ASP A 37 -8.82 3.30 -11.13
N MET A 38 -9.72 2.38 -11.47
CA MET A 38 -11.14 2.42 -11.14
C MET A 38 -11.51 1.78 -9.79
N ILE A 39 -10.54 1.24 -9.05
CA ILE A 39 -10.82 0.73 -7.70
C ILE A 39 -11.43 1.86 -6.85
N LYS A 40 -12.51 1.56 -6.14
CA LYS A 40 -13.14 2.44 -5.15
C LYS A 40 -13.12 1.76 -3.80
N THR A 41 -13.50 0.49 -3.79
CA THR A 41 -13.47 -0.36 -2.61
C THR A 41 -12.70 -1.64 -2.90
N MET A 42 -12.07 -2.20 -1.88
CA MET A 42 -11.40 -3.50 -1.95
C MET A 42 -11.67 -4.25 -0.66
N ARG A 43 -12.01 -5.53 -0.78
CA ARG A 43 -12.05 -6.47 0.34
C ARG A 43 -11.10 -7.61 0.07
N TYR A 44 -10.32 -8.02 1.07
CA TYR A 44 -9.56 -9.26 0.98
C TYR A 44 -9.69 -10.08 2.25
N SER A 45 -9.55 -11.40 2.10
CA SER A 45 -9.29 -12.29 3.22
C SER A 45 -7.89 -12.86 3.11
N ALA A 46 -7.24 -13.04 4.24
CA ALA A 46 -5.87 -13.53 4.31
C ALA A 46 -5.64 -14.34 5.59
N THR A 47 -4.58 -15.12 5.57
CA THR A 47 -3.99 -15.74 6.75
C THR A 47 -2.69 -15.01 7.09
N ILE A 48 -2.66 -14.37 8.27
CA ILE A 48 -1.50 -13.64 8.81
C ILE A 48 -0.96 -14.45 9.98
N MET A 49 0.22 -15.05 9.82
CA MET A 49 0.82 -15.91 10.86
C MET A 49 -0.14 -16.99 11.43
N GLY A 50 -1.00 -17.56 10.58
CA GLY A 50 -1.97 -18.59 10.99
C GLY A 50 -3.29 -18.05 11.56
N VAL A 51 -3.46 -16.73 11.66
CA VAL A 51 -4.72 -16.08 12.06
C VAL A 51 -5.45 -15.57 10.83
N LYS A 52 -6.76 -15.83 10.77
CA LYS A 52 -7.60 -15.30 9.69
C LYS A 52 -7.79 -13.79 9.86
N ALA A 53 -7.54 -13.05 8.80
CA ALA A 53 -7.76 -11.63 8.71
C ALA A 53 -8.72 -11.29 7.55
N VAL A 54 -9.53 -10.25 7.73
CA VAL A 54 -10.32 -9.65 6.66
C VAL A 54 -10.05 -8.15 6.65
N SER A 55 -9.75 -7.59 5.49
CA SER A 55 -9.50 -6.16 5.34
C SER A 55 -10.49 -5.53 4.37
N TYR A 56 -10.85 -4.29 4.66
CA TYR A 56 -11.78 -3.46 3.92
C TYR A 56 -11.10 -2.12 3.67
N VAL A 57 -11.06 -1.71 2.40
CA VAL A 57 -10.51 -0.42 1.99
C VAL A 57 -11.59 0.32 1.21
N ASP A 58 -11.95 1.52 1.65
CA ASP A 58 -12.87 2.43 0.98
C ASP A 58 -12.14 3.74 0.68
N ILE A 59 -11.76 3.90 -0.58
CA ILE A 59 -10.92 5.02 -1.04
C ILE A 59 -11.73 6.32 -1.07
N PRO A 60 -12.94 6.39 -1.67
CA PRO A 60 -13.77 7.59 -1.58
C PRO A 60 -14.16 7.98 -0.15
N GLY A 61 -14.43 6.99 0.71
CA GLY A 61 -14.77 7.20 2.11
C GLY A 61 -13.57 7.50 3.01
N ASN A 62 -12.33 7.34 2.51
CA ASN A 62 -11.09 7.44 3.26
C ASN A 62 -11.13 6.62 4.56
N ARG A 63 -11.45 5.33 4.42
CA ARG A 63 -11.57 4.36 5.51
C ARG A 63 -10.81 3.08 5.23
N ILE A 64 -10.18 2.54 6.26
CA ILE A 64 -9.55 1.22 6.25
C ILE A 64 -9.97 0.49 7.51
N ARG A 65 -10.36 -0.77 7.36
CA ARG A 65 -10.68 -1.66 8.48
C ARG A 65 -9.95 -2.98 8.33
N ILE A 66 -9.37 -3.47 9.41
CA ILE A 66 -8.77 -4.80 9.49
C ILE A 66 -9.46 -5.53 10.65
N GLU A 67 -9.93 -6.74 10.38
CA GLU A 67 -10.52 -7.62 11.37
C GLU A 67 -9.67 -8.88 11.52
N LEU A 68 -9.45 -9.31 12.76
CA LEU A 68 -8.90 -10.62 13.06
C LEU A 68 -10.00 -11.54 13.57
N TRP A 69 -9.99 -12.76 13.07
CA TRP A 69 -11.04 -13.75 13.31
C TRP A 69 -10.45 -15.00 13.96
N GLU A 70 -11.14 -15.49 14.98
CA GLU A 70 -10.85 -16.76 15.65
C GLU A 70 -12.14 -17.56 15.81
N ASN A 71 -12.13 -18.83 15.41
CA ASN A 71 -13.27 -19.76 15.51
C ASN A 71 -14.60 -19.19 14.96
N GLY A 72 -14.54 -18.42 13.87
CA GLY A 72 -15.72 -17.82 13.23
C GLY A 72 -16.25 -16.56 13.91
N THR A 73 -15.52 -16.01 14.88
CA THR A 73 -15.87 -14.76 15.58
C THR A 73 -14.79 -13.70 15.40
N VAL A 74 -15.18 -12.43 15.36
CA VAL A 74 -14.22 -11.31 15.35
C VAL A 74 -13.65 -11.13 16.75
N VAL A 75 -12.33 -11.20 16.88
CA VAL A 75 -11.61 -11.00 18.14
C VAL A 75 -10.92 -9.64 18.22
N SER A 76 -10.60 -9.05 17.07
CA SER A 76 -10.02 -7.72 17.00
C SER A 76 -10.46 -6.97 15.75
N VAL A 77 -10.64 -5.66 15.88
CA VAL A 77 -10.85 -4.72 14.78
C VAL A 77 -9.94 -3.53 14.96
N GLU A 78 -9.30 -3.09 13.89
CA GLU A 78 -8.72 -1.75 13.77
C GLU A 78 -9.42 -1.03 12.63
N GLN A 79 -9.84 0.22 12.86
CA GLN A 79 -10.44 1.04 11.83
C GLN A 79 -9.84 2.44 11.84
N GLU A 80 -9.29 2.85 10.70
CA GLU A 80 -8.91 4.23 10.41
C GLU A 80 -10.00 4.87 9.55
N GLU A 81 -10.36 6.10 9.88
CA GLU A 81 -11.32 6.90 9.14
C GLU A 81 -10.98 8.38 9.27
N ASN A 82 -10.77 9.05 8.14
CA ASN A 82 -10.59 10.51 8.10
C ASN A 82 -9.47 11.06 9.01
N GLY A 83 -8.40 10.27 9.20
CA GLY A 83 -7.25 10.67 10.02
C GLY A 83 -7.43 10.45 11.52
N ASP A 84 -8.55 9.86 11.94
CA ASP A 84 -8.73 9.30 13.29
C ASP A 84 -8.84 7.77 13.20
N GLY A 85 -8.80 7.09 14.34
CA GLY A 85 -8.96 5.66 14.36
C GLY A 85 -9.26 5.09 15.72
N TRP A 86 -9.90 3.92 15.70
CA TRP A 86 -10.18 3.15 16.90
C TRP A 86 -9.79 1.70 16.70
N GLN A 87 -9.51 1.06 17.82
CA GLN A 87 -9.28 -0.37 17.91
C GLN A 87 -10.31 -0.97 18.85
N TRP A 88 -10.72 -2.20 18.54
CA TRP A 88 -11.58 -3.01 19.36
C TRP A 88 -10.89 -4.35 19.59
N LEU A 89 -10.84 -4.79 20.85
CA LEU A 89 -10.26 -6.07 21.22
C LEU A 89 -11.17 -6.70 22.27
N ASN A 90 -11.73 -7.86 21.96
CA ASN A 90 -12.57 -8.66 22.86
C ASN A 90 -13.60 -7.81 23.64
N GLY A 91 -14.42 -7.05 22.92
CA GLY A 91 -15.50 -6.23 23.49
C GLY A 91 -15.11 -4.83 23.94
N ARG A 92 -13.81 -4.49 23.95
CA ARG A 92 -13.35 -3.17 24.43
C ARG A 92 -12.87 -2.30 23.28
N LYS A 93 -13.53 -1.16 23.10
CA LYS A 93 -13.12 -0.11 22.16
C LYS A 93 -12.15 0.86 22.84
N ALA A 94 -11.08 1.22 22.14
CA ALA A 94 -10.11 2.23 22.55
C ALA A 94 -9.70 3.08 21.35
N ALA A 95 -9.15 4.27 21.61
CA ALA A 95 -8.50 5.07 20.59
C ALA A 95 -7.28 4.35 20.02
N MET A 96 -7.02 4.52 18.73
CA MET A 96 -5.86 3.97 18.06
C MET A 96 -4.66 4.92 18.19
N PRO A 97 -3.44 4.43 18.43
CA PRO A 97 -2.25 5.29 18.48
C PRO A 97 -2.01 6.01 17.15
N PRO A 98 -1.58 7.30 17.15
CA PRO A 98 -1.35 8.07 15.92
C PRO A 98 -0.40 7.40 14.92
N ALA A 99 0.64 6.72 15.39
CA ALA A 99 1.57 6.00 14.54
C ALA A 99 0.90 4.84 13.77
N ARG A 100 -0.09 4.18 14.39
CA ARG A 100 -0.86 3.10 13.74
C ARG A 100 -1.88 3.65 12.75
N ILE A 101 -2.52 4.78 13.07
CA ILE A 101 -3.37 5.53 12.13
C ILE A 101 -2.58 5.91 10.87
N ALA A 102 -1.37 6.47 11.04
CA ALA A 102 -0.49 6.82 9.92
C ALA A 102 -0.07 5.60 9.08
N GLU A 103 0.22 4.47 9.74
CA GLU A 103 0.52 3.20 9.07
C GLU A 103 -0.67 2.71 8.24
N MET A 104 -1.88 2.67 8.82
CA MET A 104 -3.09 2.27 8.10
C MET A 104 -3.35 3.19 6.91
N LYS A 105 -3.37 4.53 7.10
CA LYS A 105 -3.59 5.51 6.03
C LYS A 105 -2.61 5.35 4.87
N SER A 106 -1.38 4.90 5.13
CA SER A 106 -0.37 4.68 4.09
C SER A 106 -0.77 3.61 3.06
N THR A 107 -1.71 2.71 3.39
CA THR A 107 -2.26 1.69 2.47
C THR A 107 -2.83 2.32 1.19
N PHE A 108 -3.40 3.53 1.26
CA PHE A 108 -3.96 4.21 0.09
C PHE A 108 -2.92 4.60 -0.97
N TYR A 109 -1.65 4.71 -0.57
CA TYR A 109 -0.55 5.22 -1.40
C TYR A 109 0.62 4.25 -1.51
N SER A 110 0.46 3.05 -0.97
CA SER A 110 1.45 1.97 -0.99
C SER A 110 0.92 0.78 -1.78
N GLY A 111 1.83 -0.13 -2.13
CA GLY A 111 1.54 -1.39 -2.78
C GLY A 111 0.84 -1.19 -4.11
N LEU A 112 -0.11 -2.08 -4.38
CA LEU A 112 -0.92 -2.04 -5.58
C LEU A 112 -1.75 -0.74 -5.67
N LEU A 113 -2.28 -0.23 -4.54
CA LEU A 113 -3.09 0.99 -4.53
C LEU A 113 -2.25 2.24 -4.82
N GLY A 114 -0.98 2.26 -4.40
CA GLY A 114 -0.02 3.30 -4.73
C GLY A 114 0.29 3.40 -6.23
N LEU A 115 0.10 2.32 -6.99
CA LEU A 115 0.28 2.29 -8.45
C LEU A 115 -0.91 2.83 -9.23
N ARG A 116 -2.02 3.18 -8.61
CA ARG A 116 -3.14 3.84 -9.29
C ARG A 116 -2.70 5.21 -9.83
N LYS A 117 -3.11 5.59 -11.04
CA LYS A 117 -2.78 6.92 -11.61
C LYS A 117 -3.17 8.08 -10.67
N PRO A 118 -4.34 8.10 -10.02
CA PRO A 118 -4.67 9.13 -9.03
C PRO A 118 -3.70 9.20 -7.85
N ALA A 119 -3.13 8.08 -7.39
CA ALA A 119 -2.16 8.06 -6.30
C ALA A 119 -0.78 8.53 -6.79
N ILE A 120 -0.30 7.99 -7.92
CA ILE A 120 0.96 8.41 -8.56
C ILE A 120 0.98 9.92 -8.80
N ASN A 121 -0.13 10.52 -9.24
CA ASN A 121 -0.21 11.95 -9.52
C ASN A 121 -0.21 12.85 -8.28
N GLN A 122 -0.54 12.32 -7.10
CA GLN A 122 -0.46 13.04 -5.83
C GLN A 122 0.94 12.99 -5.22
N MET A 123 1.69 11.91 -5.47
CA MET A 123 3.03 11.72 -4.94
C MET A 123 4.07 12.54 -5.71
N GLN A 124 5.02 13.11 -4.97
CA GLN A 124 6.24 13.65 -5.55
C GLN A 124 7.21 12.51 -5.85
N VAL A 125 7.48 12.25 -7.14
CA VAL A 125 8.49 11.26 -7.57
C VAL A 125 9.88 11.89 -7.47
N LEU A 126 10.79 11.28 -6.70
CA LEU A 126 12.08 11.87 -6.35
C LEU A 126 13.28 11.18 -6.99
N ASN A 127 13.29 9.86 -7.06
CA ASN A 127 14.47 9.14 -7.52
C ASN A 127 14.10 7.78 -8.09
N MET A 128 14.94 7.28 -8.99
CA MET A 128 14.93 5.92 -9.48
C MET A 128 16.34 5.34 -9.38
N GLN A 129 16.45 4.14 -8.83
CA GLN A 129 17.71 3.43 -8.69
C GLN A 129 17.59 2.02 -9.23
N LYS A 130 18.55 1.60 -10.06
CA LYS A 130 18.66 0.20 -10.47
C LYS A 130 19.14 -0.65 -9.29
N LEU A 131 18.39 -1.70 -8.98
CA LEU A 131 18.71 -2.74 -8.01
C LEU A 131 19.31 -3.97 -8.73
N LYS A 132 19.55 -5.04 -7.96
CA LYS A 132 19.95 -6.34 -8.51
C LYS A 132 18.79 -6.96 -9.32
N ASN A 133 19.09 -7.99 -10.11
CA ASN A 133 18.10 -8.79 -10.85
C ASN A 133 17.17 -7.95 -11.75
N ASN A 134 17.72 -6.95 -12.45
CA ASN A 134 16.98 -6.05 -13.36
C ASN A 134 15.75 -5.38 -12.74
N THR A 135 15.75 -5.20 -11.42
CA THR A 135 14.70 -4.49 -10.69
C THR A 135 15.11 -3.03 -10.54
N TYR A 136 14.15 -2.12 -10.54
CA TYR A 136 14.34 -0.70 -10.26
C TYR A 136 13.51 -0.30 -9.06
N SER A 137 14.08 0.47 -8.13
CA SER A 137 13.32 1.11 -7.06
C SER A 137 13.00 2.54 -7.43
N VAL A 138 11.75 2.96 -7.24
CA VAL A 138 11.31 4.35 -7.37
C VAL A 138 10.92 4.90 -6.01
N LEU A 139 11.54 6.00 -5.59
CA LEU A 139 11.23 6.72 -4.36
C LEU A 139 10.23 7.85 -4.63
N CYS A 140 9.17 7.86 -3.85
CA CYS A 140 8.08 8.83 -3.86
C CYS A 140 7.90 9.44 -2.47
N LYS A 141 7.40 10.68 -2.41
CA LYS A 141 6.99 11.35 -1.17
C LYS A 141 5.57 11.88 -1.22
N LEU A 142 4.86 11.76 -0.11
CA LEU A 142 3.55 12.38 0.09
C LEU A 142 3.32 12.64 1.58
N GLU A 143 2.88 13.85 1.92
CA GLU A 143 2.57 14.26 3.31
C GLU A 143 3.70 13.93 4.32
N GLY A 144 4.96 14.06 3.90
CA GLY A 144 6.13 13.77 4.75
C GLY A 144 6.47 12.28 4.93
N ASN A 145 5.73 11.39 4.28
CA ASN A 145 6.02 9.95 4.24
C ASN A 145 6.79 9.59 2.96
N ASP A 146 7.68 8.60 3.08
CA ASP A 146 8.40 8.03 1.94
C ASP A 146 7.71 6.73 1.49
N TYR A 147 7.56 6.56 0.18
CA TYR A 147 7.02 5.36 -0.47
C TYR A 147 8.01 4.87 -1.52
N ILE A 148 8.33 3.59 -1.53
CA ILE A 148 9.30 2.99 -2.44
C ILE A 148 8.63 1.83 -3.15
N PHE A 149 8.71 1.83 -4.49
CA PHE A 149 8.19 0.77 -5.34
C PHE A 149 9.35 0.07 -6.04
N ALA A 150 9.52 -1.24 -5.83
CA ALA A 150 10.49 -2.06 -6.54
C ALA A 150 9.81 -2.80 -7.69
N ILE A 151 10.22 -2.49 -8.92
CA ILE A 151 9.57 -2.92 -10.16
C ILE A 151 10.56 -3.75 -10.98
N ASN A 152 10.18 -4.97 -11.35
CA ASN A 152 11.02 -5.87 -12.16
C ASN A 152 10.99 -5.52 -13.66
N ASP A 153 11.70 -6.29 -14.48
CA ASP A 153 11.79 -6.12 -15.94
C ASP A 153 10.50 -6.50 -16.69
N GLN A 154 9.53 -7.13 -16.02
CA GLN A 154 8.15 -7.29 -16.51
C GLN A 154 7.23 -6.15 -16.07
N ASN A 155 7.78 -5.06 -15.52
CA ASN A 155 7.06 -3.94 -14.93
C ASN A 155 6.14 -4.34 -13.76
N GLN A 156 6.42 -5.45 -13.08
CA GLN A 156 5.63 -5.90 -11.95
C GLN A 156 6.20 -5.36 -10.64
N LEU A 157 5.31 -4.96 -9.72
CA LEU A 157 5.66 -4.64 -8.35
C LEU A 157 6.04 -5.91 -7.61
N VAL A 158 7.31 -6.03 -7.25
CA VAL A 158 7.88 -7.21 -6.57
C VAL A 158 8.24 -6.94 -5.12
N ALA A 159 8.39 -5.67 -4.75
CA ALA A 159 8.49 -5.26 -3.36
C ALA A 159 8.07 -3.80 -3.22
N GLU A 160 7.80 -3.42 -1.99
CA GLU A 160 7.56 -2.04 -1.61
C GLU A 160 8.17 -1.74 -0.25
N ALA A 161 8.34 -0.45 0.04
CA ALA A 161 8.61 -0.01 1.39
C ALA A 161 7.94 1.34 1.65
N ASN A 162 7.47 1.53 2.87
CA ASN A 162 6.93 2.80 3.34
C ASN A 162 7.61 3.19 4.64
N LYS A 163 7.93 4.48 4.76
CA LYS A 163 8.44 5.08 5.99
C LYS A 163 7.41 6.06 6.55
N THR A 164 6.74 5.64 7.62
CA THR A 164 5.68 6.41 8.29
C THR A 164 6.02 6.55 9.76
N SER A 165 5.88 7.77 10.31
CA SER A 165 6.15 8.05 11.74
C SER A 165 7.49 7.48 12.26
N GLY A 166 8.53 7.51 11.43
CA GLY A 166 9.88 7.00 11.77
C GLY A 166 10.05 5.48 11.71
N ARG A 167 9.01 4.72 11.36
CA ARG A 167 9.08 3.26 11.15
C ARG A 167 9.15 2.97 9.67
N THR A 168 9.99 2.01 9.30
CA THR A 168 10.06 1.48 7.92
C THR A 168 9.43 0.11 7.92
N SER A 169 8.46 -0.10 7.04
CA SER A 169 7.94 -1.40 6.68
C SER A 169 8.39 -1.73 5.26
N ILE A 170 8.80 -2.97 5.04
CA ILE A 170 9.21 -3.48 3.73
C ILE A 170 8.40 -4.73 3.44
N SER A 171 7.77 -4.77 2.29
CA SER A 171 6.96 -5.89 1.84
C SER A 171 7.53 -6.48 0.56
N VAL A 172 7.75 -7.79 0.54
CA VAL A 172 8.13 -8.53 -0.67
C VAL A 172 6.90 -9.27 -1.18
N LEU A 173 6.57 -9.04 -2.45
CA LEU A 173 5.33 -9.47 -3.08
C LEU A 173 5.59 -10.60 -4.07
N SER A 174 4.70 -11.59 -4.10
CA SER A 174 4.87 -12.78 -4.93
C SER A 174 3.52 -13.46 -5.23
N HIS A 175 3.57 -14.48 -6.09
CA HIS A 175 2.40 -15.24 -6.53
C HIS A 175 1.30 -14.34 -7.11
N LEU A 176 1.66 -13.49 -8.08
CA LEU A 176 0.71 -12.63 -8.76
C LEU A 176 -0.39 -13.46 -9.45
N ARG A 177 -1.65 -13.07 -9.25
CA ARG A 177 -2.82 -13.68 -9.91
C ARG A 177 -3.72 -12.59 -10.47
N LEU A 178 -4.41 -12.90 -11.57
CA LEU A 178 -5.39 -12.00 -12.16
C LEU A 178 -6.72 -12.09 -11.40
N VAL A 179 -7.22 -10.95 -10.91
CA VAL A 179 -8.52 -10.81 -10.25
C VAL A 179 -9.25 -9.64 -10.89
N GLN A 180 -10.36 -9.91 -11.57
CA GLN A 180 -11.17 -8.87 -12.25
C GLN A 180 -10.33 -7.91 -13.12
N GLY A 181 -9.36 -8.45 -13.87
CA GLY A 181 -8.49 -7.66 -14.76
C GLY A 181 -7.28 -7.01 -14.08
N ILE A 182 -7.09 -7.19 -12.77
CA ILE A 182 -5.98 -6.61 -12.00
C ILE A 182 -5.03 -7.73 -11.58
N MET A 183 -3.72 -7.56 -11.80
CA MET A 183 -2.72 -8.50 -11.28
C MET A 183 -2.41 -8.17 -9.82
N ILE A 184 -2.73 -9.07 -8.91
CA ILE A 184 -2.64 -8.86 -7.46
C ILE A 184 -1.71 -9.90 -6.84
N PRO A 185 -0.80 -9.54 -5.92
CA PRO A 185 0.00 -10.52 -5.18
C PRO A 185 -0.87 -11.33 -4.22
N PHE A 186 -0.71 -12.66 -4.23
CA PHE A 186 -1.37 -13.55 -3.27
C PHE A 186 -0.45 -13.98 -2.12
N HIS A 187 0.79 -13.51 -2.07
CA HIS A 187 1.70 -13.76 -0.97
C HIS A 187 2.61 -12.56 -0.72
N GLU A 188 2.70 -12.17 0.54
CA GLU A 188 3.48 -11.03 1.00
C GLU A 188 4.32 -11.42 2.23
N VAL A 189 5.59 -11.00 2.24
CA VAL A 189 6.45 -11.10 3.42
C VAL A 189 6.80 -9.70 3.87
N VAL A 190 6.28 -9.31 5.03
CA VAL A 190 6.49 -7.98 5.62
C VAL A 190 7.58 -8.04 6.67
N THR A 191 8.49 -7.06 6.64
CA THR A 191 9.49 -6.84 7.68
C THR A 191 9.35 -5.42 8.22
N SER A 192 9.18 -5.28 9.53
CA SER A 192 9.11 -4.00 10.24
C SER A 192 9.93 -4.08 11.52
N GLY A 193 11.11 -3.46 11.50
CA GLY A 193 12.13 -3.65 12.54
C GLY A 193 12.55 -5.11 12.64
N ILE A 194 12.43 -5.71 13.83
CA ILE A 194 12.74 -7.14 14.07
C ILE A 194 11.56 -8.08 13.77
N LYS A 195 10.37 -7.54 13.47
CA LYS A 195 9.19 -8.35 13.23
C LYS A 195 9.14 -8.76 11.76
N LYS A 196 8.84 -10.04 11.54
CA LYS A 196 8.54 -10.60 10.22
C LYS A 196 7.12 -11.15 10.23
N LEU A 197 6.30 -10.75 9.26
CA LEU A 197 4.97 -11.28 9.04
C LEU A 197 4.95 -11.98 7.68
N VAL A 198 4.24 -13.09 7.61
CA VAL A 198 3.93 -13.77 6.35
C VAL A 198 2.42 -13.71 6.18
N ILE A 199 2.00 -13.17 5.05
CA ILE A 199 0.61 -12.95 4.69
C ILE A 199 0.33 -13.79 3.44
N GLN A 200 -0.58 -14.74 3.58
CA GLN A 200 -1.12 -15.51 2.47
C GLN A 200 -2.53 -14.98 2.20
N TYR A 201 -2.75 -14.38 1.04
CA TYR A 201 -4.09 -13.95 0.67
C TYR A 201 -4.90 -15.12 0.15
N ASP A 202 -6.16 -15.19 0.57
CA ASP A 202 -7.10 -16.25 0.22
C ASP A 202 -8.05 -15.77 -0.87
N SER A 203 -8.51 -14.52 -0.79
CA SER A 203 -9.40 -13.92 -1.79
C SER A 203 -9.24 -12.40 -1.88
N PHE A 204 -9.60 -11.85 -3.04
CA PHE A 204 -9.78 -10.42 -3.28
C PHE A 204 -11.13 -10.19 -3.96
N GLU A 205 -11.82 -9.15 -3.52
CA GLU A 205 -13.00 -8.60 -4.16
C GLU A 205 -12.75 -7.12 -4.46
N ILE A 206 -12.97 -6.77 -5.72
CA ILE A 206 -12.76 -5.42 -6.22
C ILE A 206 -14.12 -4.75 -6.39
N ASN A 207 -14.22 -3.51 -5.92
CA ASN A 207 -15.45 -2.73 -5.90
C ASN A 207 -16.67 -3.40 -5.22
N PRO A 208 -16.52 -4.17 -4.10
CA PRO A 208 -17.67 -4.67 -3.38
C PRO A 208 -18.47 -3.51 -2.78
N ALA A 209 -19.79 -3.68 -2.68
CA ALA A 209 -20.62 -2.75 -1.93
C ALA A 209 -20.37 -2.92 -0.43
N PHE A 210 -20.08 -1.82 0.26
CA PHE A 210 -20.04 -1.77 1.72
C PHE A 210 -21.29 -1.08 2.24
N ASN A 211 -21.89 -1.66 3.28
CA ASN A 211 -23.06 -1.11 3.96
C ASN A 211 -22.67 -0.50 5.31
N ALA A 212 -23.63 0.12 6.00
CA ALA A 212 -23.39 0.71 7.32
C ALA A 212 -22.84 -0.31 8.34
N ASP A 213 -23.30 -1.57 8.27
CA ASP A 213 -22.89 -2.63 9.18
C ASP A 213 -21.40 -2.99 9.04
N THR A 214 -20.83 -2.84 7.84
CA THR A 214 -19.39 -3.06 7.57
C THR A 214 -18.50 -2.23 8.48
N TRP A 215 -18.95 -1.03 8.84
CA TRP A 215 -18.20 -0.04 9.62
C TRP A 215 -18.66 0.03 11.08
N SER A 216 -19.61 -0.81 11.47
CA SER A 216 -20.12 -0.85 12.84
C SER A 216 -19.06 -1.38 13.81
N VAL A 217 -19.12 -0.91 15.06
CA VAL A 217 -18.32 -1.50 16.14
C VAL A 217 -18.94 -2.88 16.44
N PRO A 218 -18.14 -3.96 16.49
CA PRO A 218 -18.68 -5.27 16.86
C PRO A 218 -19.37 -5.23 18.22
N ALA A 219 -20.42 -6.04 18.38
CA ALA A 219 -21.06 -6.20 19.68
C ALA A 219 -20.04 -6.71 20.72
N GLY A 220 -20.09 -6.17 21.93
CA GLY A 220 -19.33 -6.72 23.05
C GLY A 220 -19.89 -8.09 23.45
N MET A 221 -19.01 -9.02 23.85
CA MET A 221 -19.43 -10.17 24.64
C MET A 221 -19.84 -9.75 26.04
#